data_AF-A0A8J5QP41-F1
#
_entry.id   AF-A0A8J5QP41-F1
#
_cell.length_a   1.000
_cell.length_b   1.000
_cell.length_c   1.000
_cell.angle_alpha   90.00
_cell.angle_beta   90.00
_cell.angle_gamma   90.00
#
_symmetry.space_group_name_H-M   'P 1'
#
loop_
_entity.id
_entity.type
_entity.pdbx_description
1 polymer ?
#
loop_
_entity_poly.entity_id
_entity_poly.type
_entity_poly.pdbx_seq_one_letter_code
_entity_poly.pdbx_strand_id
1 'polypeptide(L)'
;MEWQRTHEKRTFGTILKNQKNYRTFYAGKYLNEYGTKSAGGPSHVPPGWDWWAGLLGNSKYYNYTLSINGTAKFYSDKTQDYLTDVIAGIAVDFIRSYDDYTQPFLMVLAPPAPHAPFTPALRHNDKFRDVKAKRTPNFNAFTQLV
;
A
#
# COMPACT_ATOMS: atom_id res chain seq x y z
N MET A 1 -2.81 -18.26 8.50
CA MET A 1 -3.62 -17.84 9.67
C MET A 1 -5.12 -18.08 9.46
N GLU A 2 -5.94 -18.07 10.53
CA GLU A 2 -7.41 -18.27 10.45
C GLU A 2 -8.08 -17.26 9.52
N TRP A 3 -7.74 -15.98 9.64
CA TRP A 3 -8.34 -14.92 8.82
C TRP A 3 -8.09 -15.07 7.31
N GLN A 4 -6.98 -15.68 6.89
CA GLN A 4 -6.71 -16.00 5.48
C GLN A 4 -7.60 -17.13 4.96
N ARG A 5 -7.97 -18.07 5.84
CA ARG A 5 -8.84 -19.20 5.48
C ARG A 5 -10.31 -18.77 5.39
N THR A 6 -10.72 -17.78 6.18
CA THR A 6 -12.14 -17.40 6.35
C THR A 6 -12.47 -16.01 5.80
N HIS A 7 -11.85 -14.95 6.32
CA HIS A 7 -12.22 -13.56 6.05
C HIS A 7 -11.64 -13.04 4.74
N GLU A 8 -10.39 -13.38 4.43
CA GLU A 8 -9.69 -12.89 3.23
C GLU A 8 -10.37 -13.33 1.92
N LYS A 9 -11.06 -14.47 1.95
CA LYS A 9 -11.83 -14.99 0.81
C LYS A 9 -13.17 -14.27 0.60
N ARG A 10 -13.63 -13.47 1.57
CA ARG A 10 -14.96 -12.84 1.60
C ARG A 10 -14.82 -11.32 1.66
N THR A 11 -14.13 -10.75 0.68
CA THR A 11 -13.90 -9.30 0.57
C THR A 11 -14.58 -8.74 -0.67
N PHE A 12 -14.71 -7.42 -0.75
CA PHE A 12 -15.22 -6.78 -1.95
C PHE A 12 -14.36 -7.09 -3.19
N GLY A 13 -13.04 -7.23 -3.02
CA GLY A 13 -12.13 -7.62 -4.10
C GLY A 13 -12.44 -9.02 -4.66
N THR A 14 -12.68 -10.01 -3.80
CA THR A 14 -13.05 -11.36 -4.26
C THR A 14 -14.41 -11.41 -4.95
N ILE A 15 -15.38 -10.65 -4.46
CA ILE A 15 -16.71 -10.55 -5.08
C ILE A 15 -16.62 -9.86 -6.44
N LEU A 16 -15.94 -8.72 -6.54
CA LEU A 16 -15.84 -7.97 -7.79
C LEU A 16 -15.10 -8.75 -8.87
N LYS A 17 -13.97 -9.37 -8.52
CA LYS A 17 -13.20 -10.23 -9.44
C LYS A 17 -14.03 -11.42 -9.91
N ASN A 18 -14.52 -12.24 -8.97
CA ASN A 18 -15.03 -13.57 -9.31
C ASN A 18 -16.50 -13.57 -9.74
N GLN A 19 -17.29 -12.57 -9.34
CA GLN A 19 -18.75 -12.57 -9.57
C GLN A 19 -19.24 -11.41 -10.44
N LYS A 20 -18.45 -10.32 -10.57
CA LYS A 20 -18.87 -9.11 -11.30
C LYS A 20 -18.00 -8.79 -12.51
N ASN A 21 -17.06 -9.67 -12.86
CA ASN A 21 -16.16 -9.52 -14.01
C ASN A 21 -15.31 -8.23 -13.95
N TYR A 22 -14.86 -7.82 -12.76
CA TYR A 22 -13.92 -6.71 -12.64
C TYR A 22 -12.49 -7.22 -12.79
N ARG A 23 -11.65 -6.48 -13.53
CA ARG A 23 -10.20 -6.61 -13.40
C ARG A 23 -9.73 -5.88 -12.16
N THR A 24 -9.02 -6.56 -11.29
CA THR A 24 -8.74 -6.08 -9.93
C THR A 24 -7.25 -5.81 -9.71
N PHE A 25 -6.93 -4.63 -9.20
CA PHE A 25 -5.57 -4.17 -8.95
C PHE A 25 -5.43 -3.69 -7.50
N TYR A 26 -4.30 -4.04 -6.88
CA TYR A 26 -3.91 -3.53 -5.57
C TYR A 26 -2.43 -3.13 -5.54
N ALA A 27 -2.12 -1.95 -4.98
CA ALA A 27 -0.76 -1.55 -4.69
C ALA A 27 -0.64 -0.76 -3.37
N GLY A 28 0.25 -1.20 -2.48
CA GLY A 28 0.59 -0.51 -1.24
C GLY A 28 0.58 -1.39 0.00
N LYS A 29 0.30 -0.79 1.17
CA LYS A 29 0.28 -1.47 2.47
C LYS A 29 -1.05 -2.21 2.66
N TYR A 30 -0.94 -3.53 2.84
CA TYR A 30 -2.10 -4.39 3.09
C TYR A 30 -2.39 -4.58 4.58
N LEU A 31 -1.57 -5.39 5.26
CA LEU A 31 -1.70 -5.69 6.69
C LEU A 31 -0.31 -5.71 7.33
N ASN A 32 -0.22 -5.41 8.63
CA ASN A 32 1.07 -5.26 9.32
C ASN A 32 1.95 -6.53 9.24
N GLU A 33 1.35 -7.72 9.26
CA GLU A 33 2.05 -9.01 9.21
C GLU A 33 2.18 -9.57 7.78
N TYR A 34 1.71 -8.85 6.76
CA TYR A 34 1.80 -9.32 5.38
C TYR A 34 3.26 -9.54 4.98
N GLY A 35 3.56 -10.65 4.31
CA GLY A 35 4.91 -10.96 3.86
C GLY A 35 5.81 -11.66 4.88
N THR A 36 5.37 -11.79 6.14
CA THR A 36 6.06 -12.64 7.11
C THR A 36 5.90 -14.12 6.74
N LYS A 37 6.79 -14.98 7.22
CA LYS A 37 6.70 -16.44 6.98
C LYS A 37 5.36 -17.02 7.46
N SER A 38 4.87 -16.57 8.62
CA SER A 38 3.59 -17.02 9.18
C SER A 38 2.38 -16.61 8.34
N ALA A 39 2.47 -15.46 7.66
CA ALA A 39 1.45 -14.98 6.72
C ALA A 39 1.60 -15.55 5.29
N GLY A 40 2.49 -16.52 5.05
CA GLY A 40 2.70 -17.14 3.73
C GLY A 40 3.78 -16.46 2.88
N GLY A 41 4.52 -15.51 3.45
CA GLY A 41 5.64 -14.84 2.79
C GLY A 41 5.22 -13.92 1.64
N PRO A 42 6.18 -13.43 0.85
CA PRO A 42 5.90 -12.63 -0.35
C PRO A 42 5.05 -13.40 -1.38
N SER A 43 5.14 -14.73 -1.43
CA SER A 43 4.40 -15.57 -2.37
C SER A 43 2.90 -15.61 -2.13
N HIS A 44 2.43 -15.25 -0.94
CA HIS A 44 0.99 -15.13 -0.68
C HIS A 44 0.44 -13.89 -1.37
N VAL A 45 -0.34 -14.10 -2.43
CA VAL A 45 -1.18 -13.06 -3.03
C VAL A 45 -2.59 -13.24 -2.49
N PRO A 46 -3.17 -12.26 -1.77
CA PRO A 46 -4.54 -12.35 -1.31
C PRO A 46 -5.50 -12.62 -2.48
N PRO A 47 -6.51 -13.49 -2.31
CA PRO A 47 -7.52 -13.71 -3.34
C PRO A 47 -8.26 -12.41 -3.67
N GLY A 48 -8.74 -12.30 -4.90
CA GLY A 48 -9.52 -11.14 -5.35
C GLY A 48 -8.71 -10.04 -6.05
N TRP A 49 -7.44 -10.31 -6.36
CA TRP A 49 -6.56 -9.42 -7.11
C TRP A 49 -6.02 -10.12 -8.35
N ASP A 50 -6.11 -9.47 -9.52
CA ASP A 50 -5.45 -9.88 -10.76
C ASP A 50 -4.04 -9.32 -10.85
N TRP A 51 -3.81 -8.17 -10.22
CA TRP A 51 -2.52 -7.53 -10.12
C TRP A 51 -2.26 -7.07 -8.69
N TRP A 52 -1.08 -7.40 -8.17
CA TRP A 52 -0.71 -7.24 -6.77
C TRP A 52 0.68 -6.64 -6.59
N ALA A 53 0.77 -5.53 -5.87
CA ALA A 53 2.00 -4.99 -5.29
C ALA A 53 1.82 -4.73 -3.78
N GLY A 54 2.00 -5.76 -2.96
CA GLY A 54 1.86 -5.65 -1.50
C GLY A 54 3.18 -5.29 -0.82
N LEU A 55 3.20 -4.24 0.00
CA LEU A 55 4.35 -3.91 0.86
C LEU A 55 4.52 -4.98 1.94
N LEU A 56 5.71 -5.60 2.00
CA LEU A 56 6.05 -6.53 3.06
C LEU A 56 6.23 -5.78 4.39
N GLY A 57 5.53 -6.25 5.42
CA GLY A 57 5.62 -5.73 6.78
C GLY A 57 5.01 -4.34 6.96
N ASN A 58 5.69 -3.51 7.75
CA ASN A 58 5.20 -2.20 8.16
C ASN A 58 5.67 -1.05 7.25
N SER A 59 5.09 0.13 7.50
CA SER A 59 5.32 1.34 6.73
C SER A 59 6.81 1.71 6.68
N LYS A 60 7.37 1.74 5.47
CA LYS A 60 8.73 2.17 5.15
C LYS A 60 8.72 2.84 3.79
N TYR A 61 9.63 3.78 3.54
CA TYR A 61 9.59 4.60 2.32
C TYR A 61 10.76 4.37 1.35
N TYR A 62 11.83 3.74 1.84
CA TYR A 62 13.04 3.33 1.12
C TYR A 62 13.52 1.99 1.69
N ASN A 63 14.39 1.26 1.00
CA ASN A 63 14.94 -0.01 1.47
C ASN A 63 13.84 -1.01 1.88
N TYR A 64 12.82 -1.18 1.04
CA TYR A 64 11.66 -2.03 1.29
C TYR A 64 11.52 -3.09 0.21
N THR A 65 10.63 -4.04 0.44
CA THR A 65 10.31 -5.09 -0.53
C THR A 65 8.82 -5.06 -0.82
N LEU A 66 8.47 -5.15 -2.11
CA LEU A 66 7.10 -5.42 -2.54
C LEU A 66 6.98 -6.89 -2.97
N SER A 67 5.85 -7.51 -2.69
CA SER A 67 5.41 -8.69 -3.42
C SER A 67 4.73 -8.24 -4.70
N ILE A 68 5.39 -8.44 -5.84
CA ILE A 68 4.86 -8.19 -7.17
C ILE A 68 4.32 -9.52 -7.70
N ASN A 69 2.99 -9.69 -7.67
CA ASN A 69 2.31 -10.94 -8.06
C ASN A 69 2.94 -12.20 -7.43
N GLY A 70 3.29 -12.12 -6.14
CA GLY A 70 3.91 -13.23 -5.41
C GLY A 70 5.43 -13.25 -5.44
N THR A 71 6.07 -12.41 -6.25
CA THR A 71 7.53 -12.33 -6.36
C THR A 71 8.07 -11.16 -5.55
N ALA A 72 8.99 -11.44 -4.62
CA ALA A 72 9.65 -10.40 -3.85
C ALA A 72 10.56 -9.54 -4.75
N LYS A 73 10.36 -8.22 -4.72
CA LYS A 73 11.21 -7.24 -5.39
C LYS A 73 11.67 -6.18 -4.39
N PHE A 74 12.98 -6.09 -4.20
CA PHE A 74 13.60 -5.09 -3.34
C PHE A 74 13.74 -3.74 -4.06
N TYR A 75 13.47 -2.68 -3.33
CA TYR A 75 13.64 -1.28 -3.72
C TYR A 75 14.59 -0.62 -2.72
N SER A 76 15.61 0.06 -3.24
CA SER A 76 16.72 0.61 -2.48
C SER A 76 16.40 1.99 -1.88
N ASP A 77 17.42 2.78 -1.56
CA ASP A 77 17.32 4.15 -1.08
C ASP A 77 17.49 5.21 -2.18
N LYS A 78 17.53 4.79 -3.44
CA LYS A 78 17.58 5.70 -4.59
C LYS A 78 16.32 6.56 -4.64
N THR A 79 16.45 7.79 -5.13
CA THR A 79 15.35 8.76 -5.21
C THR A 79 14.11 8.22 -5.92
N GLN A 80 14.29 7.50 -7.03
CA GLN A 80 13.20 6.88 -7.79
C GLN A 80 12.51 5.71 -7.08
N ASP A 81 13.14 5.16 -6.03
CA ASP A 81 12.63 4.03 -5.28
C ASP A 81 11.71 4.48 -4.13
N TYR A 82 11.40 5.77 -3.99
CA TYR A 82 10.48 6.24 -2.94
C TYR A 82 9.10 5.57 -3.08
N LEU A 83 8.66 4.86 -2.03
CA LEU A 83 7.50 3.95 -2.10
C LEU A 83 6.23 4.60 -2.69
N THR A 84 5.90 5.81 -2.27
CA THR A 84 4.70 6.50 -2.75
C THR A 84 4.74 6.72 -4.27
N ASP A 85 5.91 7.03 -4.81
CA ASP A 85 6.09 7.27 -6.24
C ASP A 85 6.09 5.96 -7.02
N VAL A 86 6.72 4.91 -6.48
CA VAL A 86 6.69 3.56 -7.06
C VAL A 86 5.26 3.03 -7.16
N ILE A 87 4.45 3.17 -6.10
CA ILE A 87 3.02 2.79 -6.12
C ILE A 87 2.28 3.57 -7.21
N ALA A 88 2.50 4.88 -7.31
CA ALA A 88 1.86 5.72 -8.31
C ALA A 88 2.26 5.33 -9.74
N GLY A 89 3.55 5.08 -9.99
CA GLY A 89 4.06 4.66 -11.31
C GLY A 89 3.43 3.33 -11.76
N ILE A 90 3.43 2.34 -10.88
CA ILE A 90 2.80 1.04 -11.14
C ILE A 90 1.31 1.18 -11.46
N ALA A 91 0.59 2.04 -10.73
CA ALA A 91 -0.83 2.29 -10.96
C ALA A 91 -1.09 2.93 -12.34
N VAL A 92 -0.26 3.91 -12.72
CA VAL A 92 -0.32 4.54 -14.05
C VAL A 92 -0.03 3.52 -15.14
N ASP A 93 0.96 2.64 -14.95
CA ASP A 93 1.28 1.58 -15.91
C ASP A 93 0.13 0.59 -16.07
N PHE A 94 -0.56 0.22 -14.98
CA PHE A 94 -1.78 -0.59 -15.06
C PHE A 94 -2.86 0.08 -15.91
N ILE A 95 -3.16 1.37 -15.66
CA ILE A 95 -4.17 2.12 -16.43
C ILE A 95 -3.77 2.20 -17.91
N ARG A 96 -2.50 2.46 -18.22
CA ARG A 96 -1.99 2.54 -19.60
C ARG A 96 -2.02 1.20 -20.33
N SER A 97 -1.83 0.10 -19.59
CA SER A 97 -1.92 -1.25 -20.13
C SER A 97 -3.36 -1.75 -20.33
N TYR A 98 -4.35 -0.98 -19.88
CA TYR A 98 -5.76 -1.36 -19.95
C TYR A 98 -6.33 -1.02 -21.32
N ASP A 99 -6.58 -2.04 -22.13
CA ASP A 99 -7.06 -1.93 -23.50
C ASP A 99 -8.48 -2.49 -23.72
N ASP A 100 -8.98 -3.30 -22.80
CA ASP A 100 -10.37 -3.80 -22.81
C ASP A 100 -11.31 -2.87 -22.03
N TYR A 101 -11.85 -1.87 -22.72
CA TYR A 101 -12.82 -0.93 -22.16
C TYR A 101 -14.22 -1.52 -21.89
N THR A 102 -14.47 -2.78 -22.25
CA THR A 102 -15.76 -3.44 -21.96
C THR A 102 -15.79 -4.09 -20.59
N GLN A 103 -14.60 -4.43 -20.06
CA GLN A 103 -14.43 -4.88 -18.70
C GLN A 103 -14.23 -3.64 -17.79
N PRO A 104 -14.91 -3.54 -16.63
CA PRO A 104 -14.57 -2.54 -15.63
C PRO A 104 -13.36 -2.97 -14.81
N PHE A 105 -12.64 -2.01 -14.23
CA PHE A 105 -11.58 -2.31 -13.27
C PHE A 105 -11.87 -1.74 -11.87
N LEU A 106 -11.33 -2.42 -10.86
CA LEU A 106 -11.18 -1.92 -9.50
C LEU A 106 -9.69 -1.69 -9.26
N MET A 107 -9.34 -0.50 -8.78
CA MET A 107 -7.99 -0.18 -8.33
C MET A 107 -8.03 0.25 -6.86
N VAL A 108 -7.23 -0.41 -6.02
CA VAL A 108 -6.99 0.02 -4.64
C VAL A 108 -5.54 0.48 -4.49
N LEU A 109 -5.36 1.78 -4.26
CA LEU A 109 -4.07 2.38 -3.94
C LEU A 109 -4.00 2.66 -2.45
N ALA A 110 -3.04 2.03 -1.78
CA ALA A 110 -2.86 2.09 -0.33
C ALA A 110 -1.43 2.53 0.04
N PRO A 111 -0.94 3.70 -0.42
CA PRO A 111 0.35 4.21 0.03
C PRO A 111 0.31 4.41 1.56
N PRO A 112 1.31 3.95 2.33
CA PRO A 112 1.31 4.11 3.77
C PRO A 112 1.62 5.55 4.22
N ALA A 113 1.98 6.45 3.31
CA ALA A 113 2.20 7.85 3.63
C ALA A 113 0.92 8.50 4.18
N PRO A 114 1.00 9.33 5.23
CA PRO A 114 2.19 9.83 5.93
C PRO A 114 2.43 9.12 7.29
N HIS A 115 2.30 7.80 7.38
CA HIS A 115 2.56 7.07 8.63
C HIS A 115 4.02 7.19 9.11
N ALA A 116 4.29 6.98 10.40
CA ALA A 116 5.65 6.80 10.91
C ALA A 116 6.41 5.76 10.05
N PRO A 117 7.69 5.96 9.69
CA PRO A 117 8.66 6.90 10.27
C PRO A 117 8.63 8.34 9.70
N PHE A 118 7.56 8.75 9.02
CA PHE A 118 7.39 10.12 8.49
C PHE A 118 8.51 10.58 7.53
N THR A 119 9.22 9.64 6.90
CA THR A 119 10.30 9.96 5.96
C THR A 119 9.72 10.53 4.67
N PRO A 120 9.96 11.81 4.35
CA PRO A 120 9.47 12.40 3.12
C PRO A 120 10.30 11.92 1.92
N ALA A 121 9.78 12.11 0.72
CA ALA A 121 10.59 12.03 -0.49
C ALA A 121 11.68 13.10 -0.42
N LEU A 122 12.87 12.82 -1.00
CA LEU A 122 13.99 13.76 -1.01
C LEU A 122 13.60 15.18 -1.48
N ARG A 123 12.76 15.27 -2.52
CA ARG A 123 12.24 16.54 -3.07
C ARG A 123 11.31 17.34 -2.13
N HIS A 124 10.92 16.77 -1.01
CA HIS A 124 10.05 17.38 0.00
C HIS A 124 10.80 17.71 1.29
N ASN A 125 12.08 17.38 1.41
CA ASN A 125 12.89 17.81 2.55
C ASN A 125 12.86 19.33 2.67
N ASP A 126 12.75 19.81 3.91
CA ASP A 126 12.77 21.21 4.32
C ASP A 126 11.72 22.15 3.69
N LYS A 127 10.84 21.67 2.79
CA LYS A 127 9.78 22.49 2.15
C LYS A 127 8.88 23.22 3.15
N PHE A 128 8.74 22.68 4.35
CA PHE A 128 7.90 23.23 5.42
C PHE A 128 8.68 23.48 6.71
N ARG A 129 10.01 23.63 6.65
CA ARG A 129 10.86 23.80 7.83
C ARG A 129 10.42 24.95 8.74
N ASP A 130 9.98 26.06 8.14
CA ASP A 130 9.57 27.26 8.86
C ASP A 130 8.03 27.38 9.01
N VAL A 131 7.29 26.36 8.56
CA VAL A 131 5.82 26.34 8.65
C VAL A 131 5.40 25.61 9.92
N LYS A 132 4.58 26.29 10.73
CA LYS A 132 4.02 25.71 11.95
C LYS A 132 2.59 25.25 11.69
N ALA A 133 2.28 24.02 12.08
CA ALA A 133 0.90 23.54 12.12
C ALA A 133 0.08 24.40 13.09
N LYS A 134 -1.21 24.59 12.79
CA LYS A 134 -2.15 25.30 13.66
C LYS A 134 -2.19 24.61 15.03
N ARG A 135 -1.83 25.33 16.08
CA ARG A 135 -1.94 24.87 17.47
C ARG A 135 -3.23 25.41 18.07
N THR A 136 -4.27 24.57 18.15
CA THR A 136 -5.50 24.89 18.90
C THR A 136 -5.26 24.67 20.40
N PRO A 137 -6.16 25.10 21.30
CA PRO A 137 -6.04 24.80 22.73
C PRO A 137 -5.88 23.31 23.06
N ASN A 138 -6.34 22.41 22.17
CA ASN A 138 -6.24 20.96 22.34
C ASN A 138 -4.96 20.35 21.71
N PHE A 139 -4.09 21.16 21.11
CA PHE A 139 -2.85 20.67 20.50
C PHE A 139 -1.86 20.23 21.59
N ASN A 140 -1.52 18.93 21.62
CA ASN A 140 -0.68 18.33 22.66
C ASN A 140 -1.19 18.59 24.10
N ALA A 141 -2.49 18.77 24.27
CA ALA A 141 -3.07 18.88 25.59
C ALA A 141 -3.04 17.49 26.26
N PHE A 142 -2.21 17.34 27.28
CA PHE A 142 -2.34 16.23 28.20
C PHE A 142 -3.48 16.59 29.15
N THR A 143 -4.55 15.80 29.17
CA THR A 143 -5.46 15.81 30.31
C THR A 143 -4.65 15.43 31.53
N GLN A 144 -4.31 16.39 32.39
CA GLN A 144 -4.00 16.08 33.77
C GLN A 144 -5.24 15.40 34.34
N LEU A 145 -5.20 14.08 34.45
CA LEU A 145 -6.09 13.37 35.35
C LEU A 145 -5.70 13.86 36.75
N VAL A 146 -6.55 14.75 37.29
CA VAL A 146 -6.51 15.17 38.69
C VAL A 146 -6.99 14.00 39.56
#